data_AF-A0A820AF71-F1
#
_entry.id   AF-A0A820AF71-F1
#
_cell.length_a   1.000
_cell.length_b   1.000
_cell.length_c   1.000
_cell.angle_alpha   90.00
_cell.angle_beta   90.00
_cell.angle_gamma   90.00
#
_symmetry.space_group_name_H-M   'P 1'
#
loop_
_entity.id
_entity.type
_entity.pdbx_description
1 polymer ?
#
loop_
_entity_poly.entity_id
_entity_poly.type
_entity_poly.pdbx_seq_one_letter_code
_entity_poly.pdbx_strand_id
1 'polypeptide(L)'
;YVFGGRFDRIGPEQTTQNIYDDRLYVFNPDDASWSLITANGEIPCGRRSHSAFAHHGKLYIFGGYNNVMSLHFNDLYEFNPLTLLWHRIKPHGIPNPVPRRRQCCLVIDDRMYMFGGTSPISTSTFPNHSHEIQDVDARRTILYDQSDLYVLDFTPTLRTLCLFLLAQRKINVNILPKKFHQEYQLFTQSNLIRQRSTGETSG
;
A
#
# COMPACT_ATOMS: atom_id res chain seq x y z
N TYR A 1 15.58 2.07 -10.95
CA TYR A 1 15.82 1.93 -9.50
C TYR A 1 15.39 0.56 -9.03
N VAL A 2 16.10 -0.02 -8.07
CA VAL A 2 15.77 -1.29 -7.41
C VAL A 2 15.96 -1.11 -5.90
N PHE A 3 14.93 -1.42 -5.12
CA PHE A 3 14.92 -1.37 -3.67
C PHE A 3 14.32 -2.68 -3.15
N GLY A 4 14.79 -3.18 -2.01
CA GLY A 4 14.18 -4.34 -1.38
C GLY A 4 14.42 -5.65 -2.12
N GLY A 5 13.46 -6.56 -1.97
CA GLY A 5 13.55 -7.94 -2.45
C GLY A 5 13.87 -8.93 -1.33
N ARG A 6 13.89 -10.21 -1.69
CA ARG A 6 14.36 -11.31 -0.82
C ARG A 6 15.66 -11.83 -1.41
N PHE A 7 16.69 -11.90 -0.59
CA PHE A 7 17.96 -12.52 -0.91
C PHE A 7 18.21 -13.71 0.01
N ASP A 8 19.00 -14.65 -0.47
CA ASP A 8 19.51 -15.78 0.31
C ASP A 8 21.02 -15.59 0.53
N ARG A 9 21.52 -15.89 1.73
CA ARG A 9 22.95 -15.72 2.05
C ARG A 9 23.85 -16.72 1.33
N ILE A 10 23.36 -17.93 1.03
CA ILE A 10 24.23 -19.10 0.78
C ILE A 10 24.16 -19.62 -0.67
N GLY A 11 23.40 -18.99 -1.57
CA GLY A 11 23.39 -19.34 -3.00
C GLY A 11 22.07 -19.98 -3.47
N PRO A 12 22.07 -20.78 -4.55
CA PRO A 12 20.89 -21.03 -5.40
C PRO A 12 19.81 -21.93 -4.76
N GLU A 13 20.08 -22.54 -3.61
CA GLU A 13 19.13 -23.38 -2.89
C GLU A 13 18.38 -22.53 -1.85
N GLN A 14 17.05 -22.66 -1.81
CA GLN A 14 16.18 -21.88 -0.93
C GLN A 14 16.44 -22.22 0.54
N THR A 15 17.27 -21.44 1.23
CA THR A 15 17.45 -21.55 2.67
C THR A 15 16.37 -20.80 3.43
N THR A 16 16.31 -21.04 4.75
CA THR A 16 15.45 -20.30 5.68
C THR A 16 16.06 -18.96 6.10
N GLN A 17 17.33 -18.70 5.78
CA GLN A 17 18.06 -17.48 6.16
C GLN A 17 17.83 -16.34 5.16
N ASN A 18 16.67 -15.71 5.29
CA ASN A 18 16.27 -14.60 4.42
C ASN A 18 17.03 -13.31 4.78
N ILE A 19 17.57 -12.62 3.78
CA ILE A 19 17.97 -11.21 3.87
C ILE A 19 16.96 -10.35 3.11
N TYR A 20 16.68 -9.18 3.68
CA TYR A 20 15.94 -8.12 3.03
C TYR A 20 16.82 -6.88 2.97
N ASP A 21 17.22 -6.48 1.76
CA ASP A 21 18.10 -5.33 1.54
C ASP A 21 17.29 -4.03 1.62
N ASP A 22 17.78 -3.03 2.35
CA ASP A 22 17.22 -1.68 2.43
C ASP A 22 17.98 -0.68 1.55
N ARG A 23 19.01 -1.14 0.83
CA ARG A 23 19.78 -0.32 -0.10
C ARG A 23 18.99 -0.04 -1.38
N LEU A 24 19.26 1.13 -1.95
CA LEU A 24 18.69 1.58 -3.22
C LEU A 24 19.76 1.52 -4.31
N TYR A 25 19.49 0.75 -5.37
CA TYR A 25 20.35 0.67 -6.54
C TYR A 25 19.70 1.40 -7.72
N VAL A 26 20.52 2.02 -8.56
CA VAL A 26 20.09 2.63 -9.81
C VAL A 26 20.85 1.97 -10.97
N PHE A 27 20.13 1.74 -12.06
CA PHE A 27 20.72 1.29 -13.31
C PHE A 27 20.76 2.47 -14.26
N ASN A 28 21.93 2.73 -14.85
CA ASN A 28 22.08 3.68 -15.93
C ASN A 28 22.02 2.92 -17.27
N PRO A 29 20.99 3.15 -18.11
CA PRO A 29 20.88 2.46 -19.39
C PRO A 29 21.91 2.92 -20.42
N ASP A 30 22.48 4.13 -20.28
CA ASP A 30 23.41 4.69 -21.27
C ASP A 30 24.77 3.98 -21.27
N ASP A 31 25.24 3.56 -20.09
CA ASP A 31 26.51 2.84 -19.90
C ASP A 31 26.31 1.39 -19.39
N ALA A 32 25.06 0.95 -19.26
CA ALA A 32 24.66 -0.35 -18.73
C ALA A 32 25.26 -0.68 -17.36
N SER A 33 25.47 0.32 -16.51
CA SER A 33 26.07 0.15 -15.19
C SER A 33 25.05 0.22 -14.04
N TRP A 34 25.36 -0.49 -12.96
CA TRP A 34 24.64 -0.39 -11.69
C TRP A 34 25.44 0.44 -10.69
N SER A 35 24.76 1.35 -10.01
CA SER A 35 25.34 2.16 -8.94
C SER A 35 24.51 2.03 -7.66
N LEU A 36 25.20 1.95 -6.52
CA LEU A 36 24.58 2.04 -5.21
C LEU A 36 24.33 3.51 -4.87
N ILE A 37 23.10 3.85 -4.49
CA ILE A 37 22.76 5.18 -4.01
C ILE A 37 22.96 5.23 -2.50
N THR A 38 23.82 6.15 -2.04
CA THR A 38 23.98 6.49 -0.63
C THR A 38 22.83 7.40 -0.18
N ALA A 39 21.66 6.80 0.02
CA ALA A 39 20.47 7.51 0.48
C ALA A 39 20.54 7.80 1.99
N ASN A 40 19.92 8.90 2.42
CA ASN A 40 19.82 9.31 3.83
C ASN A 40 18.35 9.56 4.22
N GLY A 41 18.10 9.93 5.49
CA GLY A 41 16.76 10.25 5.99
C GLY A 41 16.03 9.05 6.57
N GLU A 42 14.71 8.98 6.38
CA GLU A 42 13.84 7.92 6.91
C GLU A 42 13.86 6.70 5.99
N ILE A 43 14.98 5.99 5.95
CA ILE A 43 15.17 4.83 5.05
C ILE A 43 14.15 3.73 5.39
N PRO A 44 13.34 3.25 4.42
CA PRO A 44 12.41 2.16 4.68
C PRO A 44 13.16 0.87 5.00
N CYS A 45 12.66 0.11 5.98
CA CYS A 45 13.20 -1.23 6.25
C CYS A 45 13.15 -2.14 5.01
N GLY A 46 14.16 -2.98 4.83
CA GLY A 46 14.23 -3.98 3.77
C GLY A 46 12.98 -4.87 3.75
N ARG A 47 12.42 -5.06 2.56
CA ARG A 47 11.10 -5.69 2.36
C ARG A 47 10.94 -6.28 0.96
N ARG A 48 10.11 -7.30 0.83
CA ARG A 48 9.71 -7.87 -0.47
C ARG A 48 8.23 -7.64 -0.77
N SER A 49 7.86 -7.81 -2.03
CA SER A 49 6.45 -7.74 -2.47
C SER A 49 5.75 -6.44 -2.05
N HIS A 50 6.52 -5.36 -1.92
CA HIS A 50 6.03 -4.00 -1.80
C HIS A 50 5.64 -3.49 -3.20
N SER A 51 4.86 -2.43 -3.25
CA SER A 51 4.65 -1.68 -4.50
C SER A 51 5.72 -0.60 -4.62
N ALA A 52 6.23 -0.41 -5.83
CA ALA A 52 7.15 0.67 -6.17
C ALA A 52 6.61 1.42 -7.40
N PHE A 53 6.58 2.74 -7.35
CA PHE A 53 6.13 3.56 -8.48
C PHE A 53 6.88 4.89 -8.53
N ALA A 54 6.98 5.46 -9.73
CA ALA A 54 7.57 6.77 -9.94
C ALA A 54 6.48 7.80 -10.21
N HIS A 55 6.61 8.99 -9.62
CA HIS A 55 5.72 10.12 -9.89
C HIS A 55 6.50 11.43 -9.69
N HIS A 56 6.39 12.35 -10.65
CA HIS A 56 7.07 13.66 -10.65
C HIS A 56 8.57 13.60 -10.28
N GLY A 57 9.29 12.65 -10.89
CA GLY A 57 10.74 12.49 -10.70
C GLY A 57 11.15 11.87 -9.35
N LYS A 58 10.20 11.43 -8.54
CA LYS A 58 10.44 10.79 -7.24
C LYS A 58 10.01 9.33 -7.26
N LEU A 59 10.62 8.52 -6.39
CA LEU A 59 10.31 7.11 -6.22
C LEU A 59 9.50 6.91 -4.95
N TYR A 60 8.45 6.10 -5.03
CA TYR A 60 7.59 5.79 -3.89
C TYR A 60 7.58 4.30 -3.60
N ILE A 61 7.52 3.95 -2.32
CA ILE A 61 7.45 2.56 -1.83
C ILE A 61 6.28 2.44 -0.87
N PHE A 62 5.39 1.47 -1.12
CA PHE A 62 4.25 1.18 -0.26
C PHE A 62 4.20 -0.29 0.17
N GLY A 63 3.97 -0.50 1.47
CA GLY A 63 3.65 -1.80 2.05
C GLY A 63 4.78 -2.83 1.90
N GLY A 64 4.43 -4.11 1.76
CA GLY A 64 5.36 -5.23 1.62
C GLY A 64 5.45 -6.10 2.86
N TYR A 65 6.45 -6.99 2.89
CA TYR A 65 6.64 -7.96 3.97
C TYR A 65 8.11 -8.24 4.24
N ASN A 66 8.45 -8.41 5.52
CA ASN A 66 9.74 -8.90 5.99
C ASN A 66 9.53 -10.14 6.87
N ASN A 67 10.00 -11.29 6.40
CA ASN A 67 9.82 -12.58 7.10
C ASN A 67 10.65 -12.68 8.38
N VAL A 68 11.85 -12.09 8.42
CA VAL A 68 12.70 -12.11 9.63
C VAL A 68 12.01 -11.38 10.77
N MET A 69 11.31 -10.29 10.46
CA MET A 69 10.50 -9.53 11.41
C MET A 69 9.08 -10.08 11.58
N SER A 70 8.67 -11.06 10.77
CA SER A 70 7.27 -11.52 10.66
C SER A 70 6.26 -10.37 10.48
N LEU A 71 6.63 -9.32 9.73
CA LEU A 71 5.90 -8.06 9.69
C LEU A 71 5.44 -7.71 8.27
N HIS A 72 4.13 -7.45 8.13
CA HIS A 72 3.55 -6.78 6.96
C HIS A 72 3.55 -5.27 7.19
N PHE A 73 3.73 -4.50 6.12
CA PHE A 73 3.80 -3.04 6.20
C PHE A 73 2.60 -2.37 5.52
N ASN A 74 2.26 -1.16 5.95
CA ASN A 74 1.32 -0.22 5.29
C ASN A 74 1.85 1.22 5.26
N ASP A 75 3.16 1.39 5.45
CA ASP A 75 3.81 2.69 5.35
C ASP A 75 4.07 3.05 3.88
N LEU A 76 4.08 4.36 3.62
CA LEU A 76 4.42 4.96 2.33
C LEU A 76 5.69 5.78 2.52
N TYR A 77 6.66 5.61 1.63
CA TYR A 77 7.86 6.44 1.58
C TYR A 77 8.02 7.07 0.22
N GLU A 78 8.68 8.21 0.20
CA GLU A 78 9.14 8.93 -0.98
C GLU A 78 10.66 9.07 -0.92
N PHE A 79 11.33 8.79 -2.03
CA PHE A 79 12.73 9.09 -2.27
C PHE A 79 12.84 10.19 -3.31
N ASN A 80 13.58 11.25 -2.97
CA ASN A 80 13.90 12.33 -3.88
C ASN A 80 15.33 12.15 -4.44
N PRO A 81 15.50 11.83 -5.74
CA PRO A 81 16.82 11.64 -6.34
C PRO A 81 17.71 12.88 -6.35
N LEU A 82 17.14 14.09 -6.22
CA LEU A 82 17.92 15.33 -6.20
C LEU A 82 18.56 15.58 -4.84
N THR A 83 17.89 15.18 -3.76
CA THR A 83 18.39 15.37 -2.38
C THR A 83 18.98 14.10 -1.79
N LEU A 84 18.75 12.95 -2.42
CA LEU A 84 19.10 11.61 -1.92
C LEU A 84 18.47 11.30 -0.55
N LEU A 85 17.31 11.91 -0.26
CA LEU A 85 16.60 11.72 1.00
C LEU A 85 15.36 10.84 0.82
N TRP A 86 15.20 9.87 1.73
CA TRP A 86 13.94 9.21 2.01
C TRP A 86 13.14 9.99 3.04
N HIS A 87 11.84 10.09 2.80
CA HIS A 87 10.86 10.67 3.71
C HIS A 87 9.66 9.74 3.85
N ARG A 88 9.19 9.55 5.09
CA ARG A 88 7.97 8.80 5.34
C ARG A 88 6.75 9.69 5.16
N ILE A 89 5.87 9.31 4.24
CA ILE A 89 4.61 10.02 4.00
C ILE A 89 3.52 9.44 4.90
N LYS A 90 2.69 10.33 5.45
CA LYS A 90 1.44 9.97 6.15
C LYS A 90 0.26 10.50 5.33
N PRO A 91 -0.30 9.69 4.40
CA PRO A 91 -1.44 10.11 3.62
C PRO A 91 -2.64 10.45 4.50
N HIS A 92 -3.42 11.43 4.06
CA HIS A 92 -4.75 11.70 4.62
C HIS A 92 -5.76 10.75 3.96
N GLY A 93 -6.74 10.28 4.73
CA GLY A 93 -7.69 9.28 4.26
C GLY A 93 -8.13 8.36 5.40
N ILE A 94 -9.42 8.02 5.46
CA ILE A 94 -9.94 6.98 6.36
C ILE A 94 -10.96 6.14 5.56
N PRO A 95 -10.88 4.80 5.61
CA PRO A 95 -9.84 4.00 6.28
C PRO A 95 -8.51 4.02 5.53
N ASN A 96 -7.40 3.85 6.24
CA ASN A 96 -6.10 3.58 5.62
C ASN A 96 -6.02 2.11 5.18
N PRO A 97 -5.22 1.78 4.16
CA PRO A 97 -4.97 0.39 3.83
C PRO A 97 -4.35 -0.36 5.01
N VAL A 98 -4.88 -1.56 5.30
CA VAL A 98 -4.28 -2.49 6.27
C VAL A 98 -2.87 -2.92 5.82
N PRO A 99 -1.97 -3.33 6.73
CA PRO A 99 -0.67 -3.91 6.38
C PRO A 99 -0.78 -5.06 5.39
N ARG A 100 -0.06 -4.97 4.26
CA ARG A 100 -0.28 -5.85 3.11
C ARG A 100 0.94 -6.01 2.21
N ARG A 101 0.99 -7.12 1.46
CA ARG A 101 1.96 -7.37 0.37
C ARG A 101 1.29 -7.80 -0.94
N ARG A 102 1.98 -7.65 -2.08
CA ARG A 102 1.54 -8.06 -3.44
C ARG A 102 0.37 -7.23 -3.99
N GLN A 103 0.39 -5.92 -3.80
CA GLN A 103 -0.64 -5.04 -4.38
C GLN A 103 -0.33 -4.77 -5.84
N CYS A 104 -1.35 -4.43 -6.60
CA CYS A 104 -1.17 -3.74 -7.86
C CYS A 104 -1.19 -2.22 -7.60
N CYS A 105 -0.24 -1.48 -8.18
CA CYS A 105 -0.23 -0.02 -8.15
C CYS A 105 -0.07 0.53 -9.56
N LEU A 106 -0.85 1.55 -9.90
CA LEU A 106 -0.82 2.23 -11.19
C LEU A 106 -0.90 3.74 -10.96
N VAL A 107 -0.03 4.49 -11.64
CA VAL A 107 -0.09 5.97 -11.64
C VAL A 107 -0.76 6.42 -12.94
N ILE A 108 -1.80 7.24 -12.83
CA ILE A 108 -2.45 7.93 -13.95
C ILE A 108 -2.56 9.40 -13.55
N ASP A 109 -1.94 10.28 -14.33
CA ASP A 109 -1.80 11.69 -14.03
C ASP A 109 -1.23 11.91 -12.60
N ASP A 110 -1.89 12.74 -11.80
CA ASP A 110 -1.54 13.05 -10.41
C ASP A 110 -2.16 12.10 -9.39
N ARG A 111 -2.54 10.88 -9.79
CA ARG A 111 -3.16 9.89 -8.91
C ARG A 111 -2.51 8.53 -9.00
N MET A 112 -2.26 7.93 -7.85
CA MET A 112 -1.88 6.52 -7.74
C MET A 112 -3.08 5.70 -7.27
N TYR A 113 -3.39 4.65 -8.03
CA TYR A 113 -4.43 3.68 -7.76
C TYR A 113 -3.79 2.41 -7.22
N MET A 114 -4.25 1.92 -6.08
CA MET A 114 -3.80 0.66 -5.49
C MET A 114 -4.96 -0.31 -5.36
N PHE A 115 -4.77 -1.54 -5.85
CA PHE A 115 -5.76 -2.61 -5.79
C PHE A 115 -5.21 -3.87 -5.14
N GLY A 116 -6.02 -4.44 -4.26
CA GLY A 116 -5.95 -5.82 -3.80
C GLY A 116 -4.76 -6.16 -2.90
N GLY A 117 -4.18 -7.33 -3.19
CA GLY A 117 -3.09 -8.06 -2.50
C GLY A 117 -3.46 -8.67 -1.16
N THR A 118 -2.47 -9.10 -0.37
CA THR A 118 -2.67 -10.00 0.78
C THR A 118 -2.31 -9.34 2.10
N SER A 119 -3.15 -9.54 3.13
CA SER A 119 -2.89 -9.10 4.50
C SER A 119 -3.06 -10.24 5.51
N PRO A 120 -2.43 -10.16 6.69
CA PRO A 120 -2.79 -11.04 7.82
C PRO A 120 -4.26 -10.94 8.18
N ILE A 121 -4.84 -12.03 8.68
CA ILE A 121 -6.13 -11.96 9.36
C ILE A 121 -5.96 -11.12 10.62
N SER A 122 -6.76 -10.06 10.76
CA SER A 122 -6.95 -9.43 12.05
C SER A 122 -7.83 -10.34 12.90
N THR A 123 -7.36 -10.73 14.09
CA THR A 123 -8.13 -11.52 15.07
C THR A 123 -9.47 -10.87 15.45
N SER A 124 -9.65 -9.56 15.18
CA SER A 124 -10.90 -8.84 15.34
C SER A 124 -12.00 -9.20 14.33
N THR A 125 -11.63 -9.68 13.14
CA THR A 125 -12.58 -9.94 12.04
C THR A 125 -13.16 -11.35 12.09
N PHE A 126 -12.45 -12.29 12.72
CA PHE A 126 -12.90 -13.68 12.90
C PHE A 126 -12.50 -14.22 14.28
N PRO A 127 -13.27 -13.94 15.35
CA PRO A 127 -12.96 -14.38 16.71
C PRO A 127 -12.90 -15.91 16.86
N ASN A 128 -13.62 -16.64 16.00
CA ASN A 128 -13.87 -18.07 16.15
C ASN A 128 -12.76 -18.99 15.56
N HIS A 129 -11.78 -18.44 14.83
CA HIS A 129 -10.64 -19.24 14.33
C HIS A 129 -9.43 -19.24 15.27
N SER A 130 -9.59 -18.75 16.50
CA SER A 130 -8.55 -18.73 17.52
C SER A 130 -8.21 -20.12 18.10
N HIS A 131 -9.08 -21.12 17.92
CA HIS A 131 -8.94 -22.45 18.52
C HIS A 131 -8.25 -23.52 17.65
N GLU A 132 -7.99 -23.26 16.35
CA GLU A 132 -7.31 -24.22 15.46
C GLU A 132 -5.80 -24.00 15.34
N ILE A 133 -5.22 -23.07 16.12
CA ILE A 133 -3.78 -22.79 16.11
C ILE A 133 -3.09 -23.69 17.15
N GLN A 134 -2.99 -25.00 16.87
CA GLN A 134 -2.26 -25.98 17.69
C GLN A 134 -1.08 -26.65 16.96
N ASP A 135 -0.65 -26.15 15.81
CA ASP A 135 0.61 -26.62 15.18
C ASP A 135 1.75 -25.62 15.40
N VAL A 136 2.69 -26.05 16.26
CA VAL A 136 3.80 -25.25 16.81
C VAL A 136 4.94 -25.05 15.81
N ASP A 137 4.92 -25.69 14.63
CA ASP A 137 6.09 -25.82 13.76
C ASP A 137 6.04 -25.04 12.42
N ALA A 138 4.95 -24.34 12.12
CA ALA A 138 4.90 -23.40 11.02
C ALA A 138 3.82 -22.33 11.28
N ARG A 139 4.24 -21.16 11.79
CA ARG A 139 3.39 -19.95 11.87
C ARG A 139 3.02 -19.44 10.47
N ARG A 140 2.28 -20.22 9.68
CA ARG A 140 1.63 -19.75 8.46
C ARG A 140 0.52 -18.82 8.91
N THR A 141 0.85 -17.54 9.11
CA THR A 141 -0.15 -16.49 9.22
C THR A 141 -1.10 -16.65 8.04
N ILE A 142 -2.34 -17.03 8.30
CA ILE A 142 -3.35 -17.12 7.26
C ILE A 142 -3.50 -15.72 6.66
N LEU A 143 -3.40 -15.65 5.33
CA LEU A 143 -3.49 -14.40 4.59
C LEU A 143 -4.84 -14.32 3.89
N TYR A 144 -5.41 -13.11 3.87
CA TYR A 144 -6.66 -12.80 3.18
C TYR A 144 -6.37 -11.94 1.96
N ASP A 145 -7.01 -12.27 0.84
CA ASP A 145 -6.97 -11.49 -0.39
C ASP A 145 -7.90 -10.28 -0.29
N GLN A 146 -7.34 -9.10 -0.42
CA GLN A 146 -8.06 -7.84 -0.38
C GLN A 146 -8.73 -7.58 -1.73
N SER A 147 -9.93 -7.00 -1.68
CA SER A 147 -10.72 -6.60 -2.84
C SER A 147 -11.11 -5.12 -2.73
N ASP A 148 -10.16 -4.28 -2.30
CA ASP A 148 -10.35 -2.85 -2.10
C ASP A 148 -9.52 -2.02 -3.09
N LEU A 149 -9.99 -0.79 -3.36
CA LEU A 149 -9.33 0.21 -4.21
C LEU A 149 -8.99 1.45 -3.39
N TYR A 150 -7.72 1.82 -3.35
CA TYR A 150 -7.28 3.09 -2.78
C TYR A 150 -6.79 4.03 -3.86
N VAL A 151 -7.06 5.32 -3.68
CA VAL A 151 -6.54 6.39 -4.54
C VAL A 151 -5.73 7.34 -3.68
N LEU A 152 -4.46 7.50 -4.01
CA LEU A 152 -3.60 8.55 -3.48
C LEU A 152 -3.59 9.70 -4.50
N ASP A 153 -4.22 10.81 -4.15
CA ASP A 153 -4.27 12.03 -4.96
C ASP A 153 -3.15 12.98 -4.54
N PHE A 154 -2.20 13.24 -5.44
CA PHE A 154 -1.06 14.13 -5.20
C PHE A 154 -1.42 15.60 -5.36
N THR A 155 -2.54 15.91 -6.01
CA THR A 155 -3.01 17.28 -6.26
C THR A 155 -4.50 17.42 -5.93
N PRO A 156 -4.92 17.17 -4.67
CA PRO A 156 -6.32 17.22 -4.31
C PRO A 156 -6.86 18.64 -4.50
N THR A 157 -7.95 18.77 -5.25
CA THR A 157 -8.62 20.07 -5.43
C THR A 157 -9.17 20.57 -4.09
N LEU A 158 -9.38 21.90 -3.97
CA LEU A 158 -10.09 22.47 -2.81
C LEU A 158 -11.43 21.76 -2.55
N ARG A 159 -12.11 21.35 -3.63
CA ARG A 159 -13.36 20.61 -3.54
C ARG A 159 -13.16 19.24 -2.87
N THR A 160 -12.16 18.47 -3.30
CA THR A 160 -11.79 17.19 -2.70
C THR A 160 -11.45 17.35 -1.22
N LEU A 161 -10.67 18.39 -0.88
CA LEU A 161 -10.30 18.69 0.51
C LEU A 161 -11.52 19.04 1.37
N CYS A 162 -12.48 19.81 0.85
CA CYS A 162 -13.73 20.11 1.54
C CYS A 162 -14.55 18.84 1.79
N LEU A 163 -14.72 17.98 0.79
CA LEU A 163 -15.44 16.69 0.94
C LEU A 163 -14.77 15.79 1.99
N PHE A 164 -13.44 15.72 1.97
CA PHE A 164 -12.66 15.01 2.98
C PHE A 164 -12.92 15.54 4.39
N LEU A 165 -12.89 16.86 4.58
CA LEU A 165 -13.16 17.49 5.88
C LEU A 165 -14.59 17.23 6.37
N LEU A 166 -15.59 17.28 5.48
CA LEU A 166 -16.98 16.94 5.81
C LEU A 166 -17.07 15.50 6.34
N ALA A 167 -16.43 14.56 5.64
CA ALA A 167 -16.42 13.14 6.02
C ALA A 167 -15.69 12.89 7.33
N GLN A 168 -14.50 13.46 7.49
CA GLN A 168 -13.67 13.28 8.68
C GLN A 168 -14.33 13.86 9.94
N ARG A 169 -14.99 15.01 9.83
CA ARG A 169 -15.65 15.68 10.97
C ARG A 169 -17.09 15.25 11.19
N LYS A 170 -17.63 14.34 10.36
CA LYS A 170 -19.03 13.90 10.41
C LYS A 170 -20.02 15.08 10.41
N ILE A 171 -19.74 16.11 9.63
CA ILE A 171 -20.59 17.30 9.53
C ILE A 171 -21.92 16.90 8.89
N ASN A 172 -23.03 17.44 9.40
CA ASN A 172 -24.35 17.20 8.83
C ASN A 172 -24.41 17.77 7.40
N VAL A 173 -24.39 16.88 6.40
CA VAL A 173 -24.37 17.28 4.99
C VAL A 173 -25.73 17.74 4.46
N ASN A 174 -26.83 17.50 5.18
CA ASN A 174 -28.19 17.86 4.72
C ASN A 174 -28.42 19.37 4.61
N ILE A 175 -27.53 20.18 5.20
CA ILE A 175 -27.55 21.64 5.09
C ILE A 175 -26.95 22.14 3.77
N LEU A 176 -26.29 21.26 3.02
CA LEU A 176 -25.63 21.63 1.78
C LEU A 176 -26.61 21.63 0.59
N PRO A 177 -26.33 22.42 -0.46
CA PRO A 177 -27.08 22.32 -1.71
C PRO A 177 -27.09 20.90 -2.28
N LYS A 178 -28.24 20.45 -2.84
CA LYS A 178 -28.47 19.08 -3.32
C LYS A 178 -27.36 18.51 -4.22
N LYS A 179 -26.75 19.34 -5.07
CA LYS A 179 -25.64 18.93 -5.95
C LYS A 179 -24.45 18.34 -5.19
N PHE A 180 -24.19 18.82 -3.97
CA PHE A 180 -23.09 18.32 -3.14
C PHE A 180 -23.45 17.04 -2.38
N HIS A 181 -24.74 16.71 -2.23
CA HIS A 181 -25.14 15.44 -1.63
C HIS A 181 -24.69 14.25 -2.48
N GLN A 182 -24.94 14.31 -3.80
CA GLN A 182 -24.51 13.25 -4.72
C GLN A 182 -22.98 13.12 -4.74
N GLU A 183 -22.27 14.25 -4.78
CA GLU A 183 -20.81 14.25 -4.79
C GLU A 183 -20.22 13.69 -3.49
N TYR A 184 -20.76 14.09 -2.34
CA TYR A 184 -20.36 13.54 -1.04
C TYR A 184 -20.70 12.05 -0.91
N GLN A 185 -21.85 11.62 -1.43
CA GLN A 185 -22.21 10.21 -1.49
C GLN A 185 -21.19 9.41 -2.31
N LEU A 186 -20.82 9.89 -3.51
CA LEU A 186 -19.79 9.26 -4.35
C LEU A 186 -18.42 9.24 -3.64
N PHE A 187 -18.03 10.34 -3.01
CA PHE A 187 -16.76 10.46 -2.28
C PHE A 187 -16.67 9.50 -1.09
N THR A 188 -17.79 9.22 -0.42
CA THR A 188 -17.87 8.34 0.76
C THR A 188 -18.25 6.89 0.42
N GLN A 189 -18.36 6.55 -0.87
CA GLN A 189 -18.62 5.17 -1.28
C GLN A 189 -17.55 4.22 -0.75
N SER A 190 -17.98 2.99 -0.46
CA SER A 190 -17.06 1.94 -0.06
C SER A 190 -16.01 1.73 -1.15
N ASN A 191 -14.77 1.59 -0.71
CA ASN A 191 -13.66 1.20 -1.56
C ASN A 191 -13.66 -0.29 -1.94
N LEU A 192 -14.64 -1.08 -1.48
CA LEU A 192 -14.74 -2.51 -1.80
C LEU A 192 -15.26 -2.73 -3.22
N ILE A 193 -14.51 -3.52 -3.99
CA ILE A 193 -14.90 -4.00 -5.30
C ILE A 193 -15.60 -5.35 -5.11
N ARG A 194 -16.90 -5.36 -5.35
CA ARG A 194 -17.72 -6.59 -5.35
C ARG A 194 -18.14 -6.89 -6.78
N GLN A 195 -18.22 -8.18 -7.14
CA GLN A 195 -18.96 -8.57 -8.33
C GLN A 195 -20.42 -8.10 -8.16
N ARG A 196 -21.00 -7.53 -9.22
CA ARG A 196 -22.46 -7.33 -9.26
C ARG A 196 -23.10 -8.70 -9.10
N SER A 197 -23.95 -8.87 -8.10
CA SER A 197 -24.77 -10.07 -7.97
C SER A 197 -25.60 -10.20 -9.25
N THR A 198 -25.41 -11.30 -9.97
CA THR A 198 -26.23 -11.69 -11.13
C THR A 198 -27.62 -12.13 -10.66
N GLY A 199 -28.38 -11.21 -10.04
CA GLY A 199 -29.60 -11.53 -9.32
C GLY A 199 -30.66 -10.43 -9.25
N GLU A 200 -30.52 -9.35 -10.03
CA GLU A 200 -31.65 -8.43 -10.27
C GLU A 200 -32.04 -8.52 -11.74
N THR A 201 -32.73 -9.61 -12.08
CA THR A 201 -33.69 -9.58 -13.18
C THR A 201 -34.90 -8.79 -12.69
N SER A 202 -35.18 -7.71 -13.43
CA SER A 202 -36.42 -6.96 -13.48
C SER A 202 -37.67 -7.75 -13.04
N GLY A 203 -38.39 -7.18 -12.07
CA GLY A 203 -39.78 -7.49 -11.75
C GLY A 203 -40.47 -6.21 -11.29
#